data_AF-A0A2P5Y9K7-F1
#
_entry.id   AF-A0A2P5Y9K7-F1
#
_cell.length_a   1.000
_cell.length_b   1.000
_cell.length_c   1.000
_cell.angle_alpha   90.00
_cell.angle_beta   90.00
_cell.angle_gamma   90.00
#
_symmetry.space_group_name_H-M   'P 1'
#
loop_
_entity.id
_entity.type
_entity.pdbx_description
1 polymer ?
#
loop_
_entity_poly.entity_id
_entity_poly.type
_entity_poly.pdbx_seq_one_letter_code
_entity_poly.pdbx_strand_id
1 'polypeptide(L)'
;MDGPNSERSSNLLKVARDQLGHLYDAEERYWAQRARNQWLREGNRNTRYFHVQAMGCKKKNKIDKLKDMHGTWHEDKNEICHIVWNYFHDLFRTSIVSNKDIDLSLMLECIIDDMNSFLNSEFTDDEIMMAFKKMDP
;
A
#
# COMPACT_ATOMS: atom_id res chain seq x y z
N MET A 1 47.06 -18.81 40.40
CA MET A 1 45.83 -18.94 41.22
C MET A 1 44.66 -18.81 40.26
N ASP A 2 44.29 -19.87 39.55
CA ASP A 2 43.07 -19.92 38.72
C ASP A 2 42.51 -21.34 38.82
N GLY A 3 41.53 -21.52 39.70
CA GLY A 3 40.94 -22.81 40.01
C GLY A 3 39.92 -23.31 38.97
N PRO A 4 39.38 -24.53 39.14
CA PRO A 4 38.40 -25.20 38.26
C PRO A 4 37.13 -24.38 37.93
N ASN A 5 36.94 -23.25 38.61
CA ASN A 5 35.85 -22.31 38.38
C ASN A 5 36.03 -21.50 37.06
N SER A 6 37.27 -21.27 36.62
CA SER A 6 37.57 -20.55 35.36
C SER A 6 37.16 -21.35 34.13
N GLU A 7 37.46 -22.66 34.13
CA GLU A 7 37.13 -23.58 33.04
C GLU A 7 35.61 -23.81 32.92
N ARG A 8 34.91 -23.89 34.06
CA ARG A 8 33.44 -23.99 34.09
C ARG A 8 32.78 -22.71 33.54
N SER A 9 33.32 -21.55 33.88
CA SER A 9 32.86 -20.25 33.39
C SER A 9 33.09 -20.08 31.88
N SER A 10 34.25 -20.53 31.39
CA SER A 10 34.58 -20.56 29.95
C SER A 10 33.61 -21.46 29.16
N ASN A 11 33.33 -22.66 29.69
CA ASN A 11 32.37 -23.57 29.06
C ASN A 11 30.94 -23.02 29.04
N LEU A 12 30.50 -22.35 30.12
CA LEU A 12 29.21 -21.66 30.16
C LEU A 12 29.11 -20.54 29.11
N LEU A 13 30.16 -19.72 28.97
CA LEU A 13 30.22 -18.66 27.96
C LEU A 13 30.16 -19.22 26.53
N LYS A 14 30.81 -20.36 26.29
CA LYS A 14 30.77 -21.03 24.98
C LYS A 14 29.36 -21.53 24.65
N VAL A 15 28.72 -22.24 25.58
CA VAL A 15 27.34 -22.75 25.39
C VAL A 15 26.36 -21.60 25.17
N ALA A 16 26.48 -20.52 25.94
CA ALA A 16 25.63 -19.34 25.79
C ALA A 16 25.82 -18.67 24.42
N ARG A 17 27.05 -18.59 23.92
CA ARG A 17 27.35 -18.08 22.57
C ARG A 17 26.77 -18.95 21.47
N ASP A 18 26.89 -20.27 21.58
CA ASP A 18 26.33 -21.20 20.60
C ASP A 18 24.80 -21.11 20.57
N GLN A 19 24.15 -21.05 21.73
CA GLN A 19 22.70 -20.82 21.83
C GLN A 19 22.29 -19.48 21.22
N LEU A 20 23.05 -18.41 21.47
CA LEU A 20 22.78 -17.11 20.89
C LEU A 20 22.92 -17.12 19.37
N GLY A 21 23.95 -17.79 18.83
CA GLY A 21 24.11 -17.99 17.39
C GLY A 21 22.90 -18.69 16.76
N HIS A 22 22.43 -19.77 17.37
CA HIS A 22 21.22 -20.47 16.91
C HIS A 22 19.97 -19.59 16.92
N LEU A 23 19.81 -18.73 17.93
CA LEU A 23 18.70 -17.79 18.01
C LEU A 23 18.78 -16.74 16.91
N TYR A 24 19.96 -16.20 16.62
CA TYR A 24 20.15 -15.25 15.52
C TYR A 24 19.87 -15.89 14.15
N ASP A 25 20.31 -17.13 13.91
CA ASP A 25 20.01 -17.84 12.66
C ASP A 25 18.50 -18.10 12.49
N ALA A 26 17.79 -18.34 13.60
CA ALA A 26 16.34 -18.50 13.58
C ALA A 26 15.64 -17.16 13.30
N GLU A 27 16.10 -16.09 13.93
CA GLU A 27 15.59 -14.74 13.74
C GLU A 27 15.84 -14.22 12.31
N GLU A 28 17.04 -14.42 11.76
CA GLU A 28 17.37 -14.03 10.39
C GLU A 28 16.46 -14.75 9.38
N ARG A 29 16.29 -16.07 9.52
CA ARG A 29 15.38 -16.83 8.65
C ARG A 29 13.93 -16.34 8.77
N TYR A 30 13.49 -16.04 9.98
CA TYR A 30 12.16 -15.50 10.23
C TYR A 30 11.96 -14.13 9.54
N TRP A 31 12.90 -13.20 9.71
CA TRP A 31 12.83 -11.89 9.07
C TRP A 31 12.99 -11.96 7.56
N ALA A 32 13.83 -12.87 7.03
CA ALA A 32 13.98 -13.07 5.60
C ALA A 32 12.68 -13.56 4.93
N GLN A 33 11.91 -14.43 5.61
CA GLN A 33 10.60 -14.85 5.14
C GLN A 33 9.59 -13.70 5.17
N ARG A 34 9.56 -12.90 6.24
CA ARG A 34 8.62 -11.76 6.39
C ARG A 34 8.94 -10.60 5.47
N ALA A 35 10.21 -10.34 5.20
CA ALA A 35 10.67 -9.34 4.24
C ALA A 35 10.28 -9.68 2.79
N ARG A 36 9.68 -10.85 2.55
CA ARG A 36 9.37 -11.38 1.21
C ARG A 36 10.62 -11.38 0.32
N ASN A 37 11.79 -11.69 0.88
CA ASN A 37 13.06 -11.64 0.14
C ASN A 37 13.03 -12.51 -1.12
N GLN A 38 12.34 -13.64 -1.09
CA GLN A 38 12.13 -14.47 -2.27
C GLN A 38 11.30 -13.76 -3.35
N TRP A 39 10.26 -13.00 -2.96
CA TRP A 39 9.48 -12.16 -3.89
C TRP A 39 10.33 -11.01 -4.45
N LEU A 40 11.19 -10.38 -3.64
CA LEU A 40 12.10 -9.34 -4.14
C LEU A 40 13.14 -9.91 -5.12
N ARG A 41 13.69 -11.10 -4.83
CA ARG A 41 14.69 -11.77 -5.66
C ARG A 41 14.11 -12.33 -6.95
N GLU A 42 12.93 -12.93 -6.88
CA GLU A 42 12.27 -13.54 -8.03
C GLU A 42 11.39 -12.54 -8.79
N GLY A 43 10.95 -11.46 -8.13
CA GLY A 43 10.32 -10.30 -8.75
C GLY A 43 9.22 -10.67 -9.74
N ASN A 44 9.33 -10.09 -10.94
CA ASN A 44 8.47 -10.34 -12.10
C ASN A 44 9.00 -11.47 -13.00
N ARG A 45 9.95 -12.29 -12.52
CA ARG A 45 10.43 -13.46 -13.27
C ARG A 45 9.35 -14.53 -13.21
N ASN A 46 9.14 -15.21 -14.32
CA ASN A 46 8.11 -16.24 -14.46
C ASN A 46 8.55 -17.56 -13.79
N THR A 47 8.80 -17.52 -12.48
CA THR A 47 9.28 -18.66 -11.69
C THR A 47 8.11 -19.47 -11.12
N ARG A 48 8.39 -20.71 -10.72
CA ARG A 48 7.41 -21.55 -10.00
C ARG A 48 6.89 -20.86 -8.74
N TYR A 49 7.76 -20.17 -7.99
CA TYR A 49 7.35 -19.43 -6.79
C TYR A 49 6.39 -18.28 -7.12
N PHE A 50 6.67 -17.49 -8.17
CA PHE A 50 5.77 -16.43 -8.63
C PHE A 50 4.38 -16.97 -8.94
N HIS A 51 4.28 -18.06 -9.70
CA HIS A 51 2.99 -18.66 -10.02
C HIS A 51 2.26 -19.18 -8.79
N VAL A 52 2.95 -19.84 -7.85
CA VAL A 52 2.35 -20.30 -6.59
C VAL A 52 1.79 -19.13 -5.78
N GLN A 53 2.56 -18.04 -5.65
CA GLN A 53 2.10 -16.83 -4.94
C GLN A 53 0.92 -16.16 -5.66
N ALA A 54 1.00 -15.96 -6.98
CA ALA A 54 -0.06 -15.37 -7.77
C ALA A 54 -1.36 -16.19 -7.73
N MET A 55 -1.27 -17.52 -7.78
CA MET A 55 -2.42 -18.41 -7.60
C MET A 55 -3.00 -18.32 -6.19
N GLY A 56 -2.15 -18.23 -5.16
CA GLY A 56 -2.58 -17.99 -3.78
C GLY A 56 -3.34 -16.68 -3.62
N CYS A 57 -2.81 -15.59 -4.17
CA CYS A 57 -3.49 -14.28 -4.22
C CYS A 57 -4.81 -14.36 -4.99
N LYS A 58 -4.83 -15.00 -6.17
CA LYS A 58 -6.04 -15.20 -6.96
C LYS A 58 -7.11 -15.96 -6.19
N LYS A 59 -6.74 -17.02 -5.46
CA LYS A 59 -7.67 -17.79 -4.62
C LYS A 59 -8.19 -16.97 -3.44
N LYS A 60 -7.31 -16.21 -2.77
CA LYS A 60 -7.68 -15.36 -1.62
C LYS A 60 -8.60 -14.21 -2.03
N ASN A 61 -8.35 -13.62 -3.21
CA ASN A 61 -9.08 -12.46 -3.72
C ASN A 61 -10.31 -12.87 -4.55
N LYS A 62 -10.58 -14.18 -4.69
CA LYS A 62 -11.78 -14.66 -5.37
C LYS A 62 -12.99 -14.34 -4.52
N ILE A 63 -13.91 -13.57 -5.08
CA ILE A 63 -15.22 -13.34 -4.48
C ILE A 63 -16.14 -14.47 -4.95
N ASP A 64 -16.40 -15.44 -4.07
CA ASP A 64 -17.29 -16.57 -4.37
C ASP A 64 -18.77 -16.19 -4.23
N LYS A 65 -19.07 -15.30 -3.27
CA LYS A 65 -20.41 -14.78 -3.05
C LYS A 65 -20.37 -13.37 -2.47
N LEU A 66 -21.37 -12.57 -2.78
CA LEU A 66 -21.52 -11.21 -2.29
C LEU A 66 -22.93 -11.00 -1.73
N LYS A 67 -23.03 -10.25 -0.64
CA LYS A 67 -24.31 -9.90 -0.03
C LYS A 67 -24.78 -8.55 -0.58
N ASP A 68 -26.01 -8.46 -1.03
CA ASP A 68 -26.61 -7.22 -1.51
C ASP A 68 -27.04 -6.28 -0.35
N MET A 69 -27.57 -5.12 -0.70
CA MET A 69 -28.10 -4.12 0.23
C MET A 69 -29.38 -4.56 0.97
N HIS A 70 -30.10 -5.56 0.45
CA HIS A 70 -31.29 -6.15 1.08
C HIS A 70 -30.95 -7.34 1.99
N GLY A 71 -29.69 -7.73 2.01
CA GLY A 71 -29.15 -8.80 2.82
C GLY A 71 -29.20 -10.20 2.18
N THR A 72 -29.46 -10.29 0.88
CA THR A 72 -29.48 -11.52 0.08
C THR A 72 -28.08 -11.88 -0.40
N TRP A 73 -27.74 -13.16 -0.40
CA TRP A 73 -26.45 -13.65 -0.93
C TRP A 73 -26.58 -14.01 -2.40
N HIS A 74 -25.63 -13.54 -3.20
CA HIS A 74 -25.52 -13.83 -4.63
C HIS A 74 -24.23 -14.58 -4.93
N GLU A 75 -24.33 -15.65 -5.71
CA GLU A 75 -23.20 -16.49 -6.17
C GLU A 75 -22.95 -16.34 -7.68
N ASP A 76 -23.94 -15.80 -8.42
CA ASP A 76 -23.79 -15.55 -9.84
C ASP A 76 -22.83 -14.38 -10.10
N LYS A 77 -21.94 -14.55 -11.07
CA LYS A 77 -20.91 -13.55 -11.37
C LYS A 77 -21.50 -12.27 -11.92
N ASN A 78 -22.56 -12.34 -12.73
CA ASN A 78 -23.17 -11.15 -13.32
C ASN A 78 -23.90 -10.35 -12.24
N GLU A 79 -24.60 -11.03 -11.33
CA GLU A 79 -25.23 -10.40 -10.16
C GLU A 79 -24.19 -9.74 -9.25
N ILE A 80 -23.10 -10.44 -8.92
CA ILE A 80 -22.00 -9.87 -8.13
C ILE A 80 -21.42 -8.62 -8.81
N CYS A 81 -21.15 -8.67 -10.12
CA CYS A 81 -20.68 -7.51 -10.88
C CYS A 81 -21.67 -6.34 -10.81
N HIS A 82 -22.97 -6.61 -10.92
CA HIS A 82 -24.01 -5.59 -10.86
C HIS A 82 -24.09 -4.94 -9.47
N ILE A 83 -24.02 -5.74 -8.39
CA ILE A 83 -24.01 -5.24 -7.01
C ILE A 83 -22.80 -4.33 -6.77
N VAL A 84 -21.60 -4.78 -7.19
CA VAL A 84 -20.37 -3.99 -7.05
C VAL A 84 -20.47 -2.69 -7.85
N TRP A 85 -20.97 -2.76 -9.09
CA TRP A 85 -21.14 -1.59 -9.94
C TRP A 85 -22.10 -0.59 -9.30
N ASN A 86 -23.30 -1.01 -8.86
CA ASN A 86 -24.27 -0.13 -8.22
C ASN A 86 -23.69 0.51 -6.96
N TYR A 87 -23.02 -0.27 -6.11
CA TYR A 87 -22.39 0.23 -4.89
C TYR A 87 -21.39 1.36 -5.17
N PHE A 88 -20.45 1.14 -6.10
CA PHE A 88 -19.44 2.16 -6.42
C PHE A 88 -20.01 3.31 -7.24
N HIS A 89 -20.96 3.03 -8.13
CA HIS A 89 -21.68 4.05 -8.86
C HIS A 89 -22.34 5.02 -7.88
N ASP A 90 -23.05 4.52 -6.87
CA ASP A 90 -23.72 5.36 -5.88
C ASP A 90 -22.74 6.01 -4.89
N LEU A 91 -21.64 5.33 -4.51
CA LEU A 91 -20.60 5.89 -3.65
C LEU A 91 -19.87 7.08 -4.30
N PHE A 92 -19.56 6.97 -5.60
CA PHE A 92 -18.87 8.02 -6.35
C PHE A 92 -19.81 8.99 -7.05
N ARG A 93 -21.12 8.74 -7.00
CA ARG A 93 -22.10 9.72 -7.43
C ARG A 93 -21.98 10.90 -6.48
N THR A 94 -21.60 12.05 -7.01
CA THR A 94 -21.63 13.30 -6.26
C THR A 94 -23.05 13.47 -5.77
N SER A 95 -23.26 13.32 -4.46
CA SER A 95 -24.46 13.85 -3.87
C SER A 95 -24.37 15.36 -4.11
N ILE A 96 -25.21 15.90 -4.98
CA ILE A 96 -25.48 17.34 -5.01
C ILE A 96 -26.28 17.63 -3.73
N VAL A 97 -25.71 17.31 -2.58
CA VAL A 97 -25.98 18.11 -1.41
C VAL A 97 -25.24 19.38 -1.77
N SER A 98 -26.00 20.37 -2.24
CA SER A 98 -25.57 21.76 -2.21
C SER A 98 -25.19 21.97 -0.75
N ASN A 99 -23.90 21.78 -0.45
CA ASN A 99 -23.38 21.76 0.89
C ASN A 99 -23.25 23.23 1.26
N LYS A 100 -24.41 23.87 1.45
CA LYS A 100 -24.56 25.29 1.80
C LYS A 100 -24.05 25.55 3.21
N ASP A 101 -23.74 24.49 3.96
CA ASP A 101 -23.29 24.52 5.34
C ASP A 101 -21.82 24.12 5.51
N ILE A 102 -21.01 24.12 4.43
CA ILE A 102 -19.55 24.06 4.62
C ILE A 102 -19.13 25.42 5.18
N ASP A 103 -18.95 25.46 6.50
CA ASP A 103 -18.33 26.59 7.18
C ASP A 103 -16.85 26.67 6.80
N LEU A 104 -16.57 27.41 5.74
CA LEU A 104 -15.22 27.68 5.23
C LEU A 104 -14.48 28.71 6.09
N SER A 105 -15.07 29.22 7.19
CA SER A 105 -14.45 30.27 8.03
C SER A 105 -13.12 29.86 8.68
N LEU A 106 -12.86 28.56 8.82
CA LEU A 106 -11.60 28.01 9.32
C LEU A 106 -10.57 27.74 8.22
N MET A 107 -10.95 27.86 6.94
CA MET A 107 -10.01 27.71 5.84
C MET A 107 -9.27 29.04 5.64
N LEU A 108 -7.94 28.98 5.77
CA LEU A 108 -7.10 30.14 5.47
C LEU A 108 -7.19 30.42 3.97
N GLU A 109 -7.50 31.66 3.62
CA GLU A 109 -7.54 32.11 2.22
C GLU A 109 -6.13 31.99 1.62
N CYS A 110 -5.94 31.00 0.75
CA CYS A 110 -4.64 30.66 0.17
C CYS A 110 -4.40 31.29 -1.21
N ILE A 111 -5.46 31.85 -1.81
CA ILE A 111 -5.43 32.52 -3.10
C ILE A 111 -5.99 33.92 -2.89
N ILE A 112 -5.14 34.92 -3.08
CA ILE A 112 -5.52 36.34 -3.00
C ILE A 112 -6.26 36.71 -4.29
N ASP A 113 -7.15 37.70 -4.24
CA ASP A 113 -7.93 38.17 -5.40
C ASP A 113 -7.08 38.47 -6.64
N ASP A 114 -5.89 39.04 -6.45
CA ASP A 114 -4.95 39.31 -7.55
C ASP A 114 -4.41 38.01 -8.18
N MET A 115 -4.11 37.01 -7.36
CA MET A 115 -3.69 35.69 -7.82
C MET A 115 -4.83 35.00 -8.57
N ASN A 116 -6.05 35.11 -8.06
CA ASN A 116 -7.23 34.53 -8.71
C ASN A 116 -7.53 35.22 -10.05
N SER A 117 -7.38 36.55 -10.11
CA SER A 117 -7.55 37.33 -11.34
C SER A 117 -6.50 36.96 -12.38
N PHE A 118 -5.25 36.78 -11.95
CA PHE A 118 -4.18 36.30 -12.81
C PHE A 118 -4.44 34.87 -13.33
N LEU A 119 -4.82 33.93 -12.46
CA LEU A 119 -5.07 32.53 -12.82
C LEU A 119 -6.29 32.33 -13.75
N ASN A 120 -7.27 33.24 -13.72
CA ASN A 120 -8.44 33.21 -14.61
C ASN A 120 -8.28 34.09 -15.86
N SER A 121 -7.14 34.76 -16.04
CA SER A 121 -6.87 35.55 -17.24
C SER A 121 -6.51 34.66 -18.44
N GLU A 122 -6.66 35.20 -19.66
CA GLU A 122 -6.27 34.49 -20.87
C GLU A 122 -4.74 34.35 -20.95
N PHE A 123 -4.28 33.18 -21.40
CA PHE A 123 -2.85 32.93 -21.63
C PHE A 123 -2.31 33.81 -22.75
N THR A 124 -1.08 34.26 -22.61
CA THR A 124 -0.36 35.01 -23.66
C THR A 124 0.55 34.11 -24.49
N ASP A 125 0.77 34.44 -25.76
CA ASP A 125 1.68 33.70 -26.64
C ASP A 125 3.10 33.56 -26.05
N ASP A 126 3.58 34.60 -25.36
CA ASP A 126 4.88 34.59 -24.68
C ASP A 126 4.93 33.60 -23.51
N GLU A 127 3.85 33.52 -22.72
CA GLU A 127 3.72 32.56 -21.62
C GLU A 127 3.70 31.12 -22.13
N ILE A 128 2.94 30.86 -23.20
CA ILE A 128 2.88 29.55 -23.87
C ILE A 128 4.28 29.15 -24.37
N MET A 129 4.99 30.09 -25.00
CA MET A 129 6.35 29.84 -25.50
C MET A 129 7.37 29.63 -24.37
N MET A 130 7.24 30.32 -23.25
CA MET A 130 8.07 30.09 -22.06
C MET A 130 7.80 28.73 -21.43
N ALA A 131 6.53 28.32 -21.31
CA ALA A 131 6.14 27.03 -20.77
C ALA A 131 6.67 25.88 -21.65
N PHE A 132 6.51 26.00 -22.98
CA PHE A 132 7.04 25.04 -23.94
C PHE A 132 8.55 24.84 -23.81
N LYS A 133 9.31 25.94 -23.66
CA LYS A 133 10.78 25.90 -23.48
C LYS A 133 11.23 25.35 -22.12
N LYS A 134 10.34 25.30 -21.12
CA LYS A 134 10.60 24.75 -19.78
C LYS A 134 10.28 23.26 -19.66
N MET A 135 9.63 22.66 -20.66
CA MET A 135 9.49 21.20 -20.70
C MET A 135 10.86 20.61 -21.06
N ASP A 136 11.44 19.82 -20.14
CA ASP A 136 12.61 18.99 -20.41
C ASP A 136 12.24 17.93 -21.48
N PRO A 137 13.18 17.46 -22.33
CA PRO A 137 12.87 16.56 -23.44
C PRO A 137 12.35 15.17 -23.02
#